data_AF-A0A940RE86-F1
#
_entry.id   AF-A0A940RE86-F1
#
_cell.length_a   1.000
_cell.length_b   1.000
_cell.length_c   1.000
_cell.angle_alpha   90.00
_cell.angle_beta   90.00
_cell.angle_gamma   90.00
#
_symmetry.space_group_name_H-M   'P 1'
#
loop_
_entity.id
_entity.type
_entity.pdbx_description
1 polymer ?
#
loop_
_entity_poly.entity_id
_entity_poly.type
_entity_poly.pdbx_seq_one_letter_code
_entity_poly.pdbx_strand_id
1 'polypeptide(L)'
;MILFIGWMPVYSQDFRKQKLDFKERKEGVIAKYAISLGPQGLGSIILLYKNGKFYYSEGTDMDHVYSTGTWQQKGNTIVFESFFSKSGLSIKINYIDTVDVVQNQLFHIVKNEEGGLLTDALVQINNANIEYYPLGDVYTSKPISVDSVRVRFEKGFVSNWAKVENRPYKALSIIVLTSLDMKNFVQLNQWKFKKMGDLLARIKE
;
A
#
# COMPACT_ATOMS: atom_id res chain seq x y z
N MET A 1 23.20 16.36 -44.07
CA MET A 1 22.47 16.65 -42.83
C MET A 1 22.67 15.46 -41.90
N ILE A 2 23.56 15.61 -40.91
CA ILE A 2 23.92 14.54 -39.98
C ILE A 2 22.92 14.59 -38.83
N LEU A 3 22.08 13.55 -38.70
CA LEU A 3 21.18 13.35 -37.57
C LEU A 3 22.02 12.98 -36.35
N PHE A 4 22.18 13.92 -35.42
CA PHE A 4 22.66 13.64 -34.08
C PHE A 4 21.62 12.78 -33.36
N ILE A 5 21.89 11.47 -33.27
CA ILE A 5 21.20 10.60 -32.32
C ILE A 5 21.71 11.01 -30.94
N GLY A 6 20.92 11.85 -30.26
CA GLY A 6 21.22 12.29 -28.91
C GLY A 6 21.36 11.09 -27.99
N TRP A 7 22.56 10.88 -27.49
CA TRP A 7 22.84 9.96 -26.39
C TRP A 7 22.15 10.52 -25.14
N MET A 8 21.01 9.95 -24.77
CA MET A 8 20.46 10.17 -23.44
C MET A 8 21.24 9.30 -22.46
N PRO A 9 21.75 9.87 -21.36
CA PRO A 9 22.42 9.09 -20.32
C PRO A 9 21.44 8.05 -19.79
N VAL A 10 21.84 6.78 -19.85
CA VAL A 10 21.16 5.69 -19.15
C VAL A 10 21.32 5.96 -17.66
N TYR A 11 20.23 6.31 -16.98
CA TYR A 11 20.31 6.53 -15.55
C TYR A 11 20.38 5.16 -14.84
N SER A 12 21.13 5.11 -13.75
CA SER A 12 21.30 3.94 -12.87
C SER A 12 19.99 3.43 -12.21
N GLN A 13 18.83 3.92 -12.65
CA GLN A 13 17.49 3.64 -12.10
C GLN A 13 16.47 3.22 -13.18
N ASP A 14 16.89 2.96 -14.41
CA ASP A 14 15.99 2.50 -15.48
C ASP A 14 15.83 0.99 -15.45
N PHE A 15 14.59 0.50 -15.54
CA PHE A 15 14.35 -0.94 -15.59
C PHE A 15 14.78 -1.51 -16.94
N ARG A 16 15.44 -2.67 -16.91
CA ARG A 16 15.84 -3.41 -18.12
C ARG A 16 14.95 -4.61 -18.32
N LYS A 17 14.51 -4.81 -19.56
CA LYS A 17 13.75 -5.99 -19.96
C LYS A 17 14.57 -7.25 -19.74
N GLN A 18 13.96 -8.23 -19.10
CA GLN A 18 14.56 -9.54 -18.82
C GLN A 18 13.88 -10.61 -19.66
N LYS A 19 14.61 -11.71 -19.88
CA LYS A 19 14.02 -12.91 -20.49
C LYS A 19 13.04 -13.53 -19.50
N LEU A 20 11.87 -13.91 -20.01
CA LEU A 20 10.88 -14.65 -19.23
C LEU A 20 11.29 -16.11 -19.07
N ASP A 21 11.10 -16.68 -17.90
CA ASP A 21 11.23 -18.12 -17.70
C ASP A 21 9.98 -18.89 -18.19
N PHE A 22 9.97 -20.21 -18.02
CA PHE A 22 8.84 -21.05 -18.45
C PHE A 22 7.59 -20.83 -17.58
N LYS A 23 7.77 -20.65 -16.27
CA LYS A 23 6.68 -20.47 -15.30
C LYS A 23 5.98 -19.14 -15.55
N GLU A 24 6.73 -18.06 -15.69
CA GLU A 24 6.22 -16.71 -15.98
C GLU A 24 5.39 -16.70 -17.28
N ARG A 25 5.86 -17.36 -18.34
CA ARG A 25 5.09 -17.49 -19.59
C ARG A 25 3.78 -18.25 -19.38
N LYS A 26 3.81 -19.34 -18.61
CA LYS A 26 2.63 -20.15 -18.28
C LYS A 26 1.61 -19.34 -17.46
N GLU A 27 2.08 -18.45 -16.59
CA GLU A 27 1.26 -17.51 -15.82
C GLU A 27 0.75 -16.32 -16.65
N GLY A 28 1.13 -16.25 -17.94
CA GLY A 28 0.65 -15.22 -18.86
C GLY A 28 1.42 -13.90 -18.78
N VAL A 29 2.62 -13.90 -18.19
CA VAL A 29 3.52 -12.74 -18.23
C VAL A 29 3.99 -12.51 -19.68
N ILE A 30 3.89 -11.27 -20.15
CA ILE A 30 4.30 -10.85 -21.50
C ILE A 30 5.56 -9.99 -21.49
N ALA A 31 5.89 -9.37 -20.35
CA ALA A 31 7.12 -8.64 -20.18
C ALA A 31 7.54 -8.62 -18.70
N LYS A 32 8.84 -8.74 -18.49
CA LYS A 32 9.49 -8.58 -17.19
C LYS A 32 10.53 -7.49 -17.33
N TYR A 33 10.49 -6.51 -16.45
CA TYR A 33 11.50 -5.47 -16.35
C TYR A 33 12.08 -5.50 -14.93
N ALA A 34 13.40 -5.41 -14.81
CA ALA A 34 14.06 -5.45 -13.53
C ALA A 34 15.20 -4.44 -13.42
N ILE A 35 15.43 -3.96 -12.21
CA ILE A 35 16.64 -3.27 -11.79
C ILE A 35 17.30 -4.18 -10.75
N SER A 36 18.58 -4.51 -10.95
CA SER A 36 19.40 -5.17 -9.94
C SER A 36 20.47 -4.17 -9.50
N LEU A 37 20.44 -3.78 -8.22
CA LEU A 37 21.36 -2.79 -7.65
C LEU A 37 22.57 -3.42 -6.95
N GLY A 38 22.90 -4.67 -7.27
CA GLY A 38 24.12 -5.33 -6.83
C GLY A 38 23.90 -6.57 -5.94
N PRO A 39 24.96 -7.09 -5.30
CA PRO A 39 24.97 -8.40 -4.65
C PRO A 39 24.13 -8.50 -3.37
N GLN A 40 23.61 -7.39 -2.85
CA GLN A 40 22.80 -7.36 -1.61
C GLN A 40 21.30 -7.60 -1.84
N GLY A 41 20.90 -8.09 -3.02
CA GLY A 41 19.50 -8.43 -3.30
C GLY A 41 18.56 -7.22 -3.50
N LEU A 42 19.09 -5.99 -3.44
CA LEU A 42 18.34 -4.78 -3.75
C LEU A 42 17.91 -4.80 -5.22
N GLY A 43 16.61 -4.80 -5.45
CA GLY A 43 16.08 -4.76 -6.80
C GLY A 43 14.60 -4.43 -6.85
N SER A 44 14.18 -4.04 -8.05
CA SER A 44 12.79 -3.80 -8.37
C SER A 44 12.41 -4.65 -9.58
N ILE A 45 11.23 -5.25 -9.58
CA ILE A 45 10.70 -6.07 -10.66
C ILE A 45 9.31 -5.56 -11.02
N ILE A 46 9.06 -5.44 -12.32
CA ILE A 46 7.75 -5.21 -12.93
C ILE A 46 7.44 -6.40 -13.81
N LEU A 47 6.30 -7.04 -13.56
CA LEU A 47 5.71 -8.04 -14.45
C LEU A 47 4.44 -7.47 -15.08
N LEU A 48 4.35 -7.58 -16.41
CA LEU A 48 3.16 -7.22 -17.18
C LEU A 48 2.49 -8.49 -17.67
N TYR A 49 1.21 -8.67 -17.36
CA TYR A 49 0.43 -9.84 -17.75
C TYR A 49 -0.44 -9.55 -18.97
N LYS A 50 -0.69 -10.59 -19.77
CA LYS A 50 -1.52 -10.53 -21.00
C LYS A 50 -2.94 -10.04 -20.75
N ASN A 51 -3.48 -10.28 -19.56
CA ASN A 51 -4.82 -9.85 -19.14
C ASN A 51 -4.88 -8.37 -18.69
N GLY A 52 -3.83 -7.58 -18.93
CA GLY A 52 -3.76 -6.18 -18.55
C GLY A 52 -3.45 -5.95 -17.07
N LYS A 53 -3.09 -6.99 -16.30
CA LYS A 53 -2.65 -6.84 -14.89
C LYS A 53 -1.16 -6.60 -14.80
N PHE A 54 -0.71 -5.89 -13.76
CA PHE A 54 0.71 -5.78 -13.42
C PHE A 54 0.98 -6.28 -12.00
N TYR A 55 2.22 -6.68 -11.79
CA TYR A 55 2.81 -6.88 -10.47
C TYR A 55 4.09 -6.06 -10.37
N TYR A 56 4.22 -5.30 -9.29
CA TYR A 56 5.42 -4.57 -8.92
C TYR A 56 5.94 -5.12 -7.60
N SER A 57 7.25 -5.26 -7.49
CA SER A 57 7.93 -5.54 -6.24
C SER A 57 9.23 -4.75 -6.19
N GLU A 58 9.57 -4.23 -5.02
CA GLU A 58 10.83 -3.57 -4.75
C GLU A 58 11.28 -3.91 -3.35
N GLY A 59 12.57 -4.15 -3.14
CA GLY A 59 13.10 -4.32 -1.80
C GLY A 59 14.34 -5.17 -1.72
N THR A 60 14.56 -5.68 -0.50
CA THR A 60 15.58 -6.64 -0.09
C THR A 60 14.91 -7.86 0.53
N ASP A 61 15.71 -8.82 0.97
CA ASP A 61 15.22 -9.95 1.76
C ASP A 61 14.62 -9.54 3.12
N MET A 62 14.93 -8.33 3.63
CA MET A 62 14.47 -7.85 4.94
C MET A 62 13.28 -6.88 4.88
N ASP A 63 13.14 -6.14 3.78
CA ASP A 63 12.07 -5.17 3.58
C ASP A 63 11.65 -5.21 2.12
N HIS A 64 10.38 -5.50 1.87
CA HIS A 64 9.84 -5.63 0.53
C HIS A 64 8.52 -4.88 0.44
N VAL A 65 8.35 -4.13 -0.64
CA VAL A 65 7.08 -3.53 -1.00
C VAL A 65 6.57 -4.09 -2.31
N TYR A 66 5.25 -4.12 -2.46
CA TYR A 66 4.61 -4.61 -3.67
C TYR A 66 3.43 -3.76 -4.09
N SER A 67 3.05 -3.86 -5.36
CA SER A 67 1.84 -3.27 -5.89
C SER A 67 1.22 -4.16 -6.95
N THR A 68 -0.10 -4.15 -7.04
CA THR A 68 -0.85 -4.85 -8.09
C THR A 68 -1.95 -3.97 -8.62
N GLY A 69 -2.31 -4.19 -9.87
CA GLY A 69 -3.29 -3.35 -10.55
C GLY A 69 -3.42 -3.67 -12.03
N THR A 70 -3.95 -2.72 -12.77
CA THR A 70 -4.03 -2.74 -14.22
C THR A 70 -2.96 -1.87 -14.86
N TRP A 71 -2.52 -2.27 -16.05
CA TRP A 71 -1.66 -1.46 -16.90
C TRP A 71 -2.27 -1.28 -18.28
N GLN A 72 -1.96 -0.14 -18.89
CA GLN A 72 -2.32 0.16 -20.27
C GLN A 72 -1.12 0.76 -20.99
N GLN A 73 -1.02 0.53 -22.30
CA GLN A 73 -0.01 1.16 -23.15
C GLN A 73 -0.66 2.14 -24.12
N LYS A 74 -0.15 3.37 -24.14
CA LYS A 74 -0.52 4.43 -25.09
C LYS A 74 0.75 4.89 -25.81
N GLY A 75 0.91 4.50 -27.07
CA GLY A 75 2.17 4.69 -27.80
C GLY A 75 3.33 3.99 -27.09
N ASN A 76 4.36 4.74 -26.73
CA ASN A 76 5.52 4.25 -25.97
C ASN A 76 5.38 4.45 -24.45
N THR A 77 4.21 4.85 -23.95
CA THR A 77 3.98 5.08 -22.52
C THR A 77 3.14 3.95 -21.93
N ILE A 78 3.61 3.39 -20.83
CA ILE A 78 2.88 2.44 -19.99
C ILE A 78 2.36 3.21 -18.76
N VAL A 79 1.09 3.01 -18.42
CA VAL A 79 0.43 3.66 -17.28
C VAL A 79 -0.06 2.57 -16.33
N PHE A 80 0.20 2.74 -15.03
CA PHE A 80 -0.26 1.85 -13.97
C PHE A 80 -1.40 2.46 -13.15
N GLU A 81 -2.34 1.60 -12.77
CA GLU A 81 -3.46 1.90 -11.89
C GLU A 81 -3.57 0.76 -10.87
N SER A 82 -3.21 1.02 -9.61
CA SER A 82 -3.29 0.02 -8.55
C SER A 82 -4.74 -0.34 -8.24
N PHE A 83 -5.00 -1.60 -7.91
CA PHE A 83 -6.35 -2.06 -7.52
C PHE A 83 -6.83 -1.44 -6.21
N PHE A 84 -5.89 -1.13 -5.32
CA PHE A 84 -6.20 -0.62 -3.98
C PHE A 84 -5.88 0.86 -3.88
N SER A 85 -6.84 1.61 -3.36
CA SER A 85 -6.65 3.00 -2.96
C SER A 85 -6.06 3.08 -1.56
N LYS A 86 -5.21 4.08 -1.30
CA LYS A 86 -4.83 4.42 0.07
C LYS A 86 -6.00 4.98 0.88
N SER A 87 -7.04 5.49 0.25
CA SER A 87 -8.20 6.05 0.94
C SER A 87 -9.44 5.16 0.84
N GLY A 88 -10.33 5.33 1.82
CA GLY A 88 -11.67 4.76 1.77
C GLY A 88 -11.78 3.32 2.22
N LEU A 89 -10.81 2.84 3.03
CA LEU A 89 -10.93 1.53 3.67
C LEU A 89 -12.20 1.48 4.53
N SER A 90 -12.89 0.35 4.54
CA SER A 90 -14.05 0.14 5.40
C SER A 90 -13.58 -0.36 6.77
N ILE A 91 -14.29 0.03 7.82
CA ILE A 91 -14.03 -0.45 9.18
C ILE A 91 -15.34 -0.94 9.81
N LYS A 92 -15.21 -1.93 10.69
CA LYS A 92 -16.26 -2.40 11.59
C LYS A 92 -15.88 -2.03 13.02
N ILE A 93 -16.85 -1.50 13.77
CA ILE A 93 -16.70 -1.20 15.19
C ILE A 93 -17.46 -2.26 15.97
N ASN A 94 -16.77 -2.90 16.91
CA ASN A 94 -17.39 -3.77 17.91
C ASN A 94 -17.34 -3.07 19.27
N TYR A 95 -18.45 -3.13 19.99
CA TYR A 95 -18.59 -2.55 21.32
C TYR A 95 -18.34 -3.63 22.36
N ILE A 96 -17.45 -3.34 23.32
CA ILE A 96 -17.10 -4.26 24.39
C ILE A 96 -17.74 -3.74 25.67
N ASP A 97 -18.69 -4.52 26.22
CA ASP A 97 -19.48 -4.12 27.38
C ASP A 97 -18.90 -4.67 28.70
N THR A 98 -18.12 -5.75 28.63
CA THR A 98 -17.51 -6.43 29.77
C THR A 98 -16.00 -6.22 29.77
N VAL A 99 -15.47 -5.77 30.91
CA VAL A 99 -14.02 -5.56 31.08
C VAL A 99 -13.43 -6.86 31.60
N ASP A 100 -12.65 -7.57 30.77
CA ASP A 100 -11.60 -8.40 31.35
C ASP A 100 -10.61 -7.44 31.99
N VAL A 101 -10.41 -7.57 33.30
CA VAL A 101 -9.87 -6.62 34.29
C VAL A 101 -8.49 -6.01 33.96
N VAL A 102 -7.88 -6.37 32.83
CA VAL A 102 -6.47 -6.11 32.52
C VAL A 102 -6.26 -4.91 31.59
N GLN A 103 -7.27 -4.37 30.90
CA GLN A 103 -7.07 -3.22 30.00
C GLN A 103 -8.13 -2.13 30.17
N ASN A 104 -7.77 -1.06 30.90
CA ASN A 104 -8.55 0.18 30.97
C ASN A 104 -8.37 1.05 29.71
N GLN A 105 -8.25 0.41 28.54
CA GLN A 105 -7.99 1.06 27.27
C GLN A 105 -9.30 1.30 26.52
N LEU A 106 -9.53 2.55 26.09
CA LEU A 106 -10.74 2.92 25.35
C LEU A 106 -10.81 2.23 23.98
N PHE A 107 -9.67 1.95 23.36
CA PHE A 107 -9.58 1.18 22.12
C PHE A 107 -8.62 0.02 22.28
N HIS A 108 -9.04 -1.14 21.80
CA HIS A 108 -8.16 -2.28 21.59
C HIS A 108 -7.23 -2.06 20.38
N ILE A 109 -6.15 -2.84 20.31
CA ILE A 109 -5.31 -2.90 19.11
C ILE A 109 -6.18 -3.22 17.89
N VAL A 110 -6.00 -2.41 16.83
CA VAL A 110 -6.73 -2.54 15.57
C VAL A 110 -6.36 -3.85 14.89
N LYS A 111 -7.35 -4.52 14.28
CA LYS A 111 -7.17 -5.81 13.60
C LYS A 111 -7.64 -5.75 12.15
N ASN A 112 -7.16 -6.67 11.32
CA ASN A 112 -7.78 -6.98 10.02
C ASN A 112 -8.91 -8.02 10.18
N GLU A 113 -9.59 -8.37 9.08
CA GLU A 113 -10.70 -9.34 9.08
C GLU A 113 -10.27 -10.76 9.49
N GLU A 114 -8.99 -11.10 9.31
CA GLU A 114 -8.40 -12.39 9.70
C GLU A 114 -7.98 -12.42 11.18
N GLY A 115 -8.15 -11.31 11.91
CA GLY A 115 -7.77 -11.18 13.31
C GLY A 115 -6.30 -10.83 13.55
N GLY A 116 -5.52 -10.64 12.49
CA GLY A 116 -4.14 -10.16 12.53
C GLY A 116 -4.06 -8.74 13.08
N LEU A 117 -3.08 -8.48 13.96
CA LEU A 117 -2.85 -7.17 14.55
C LEU A 117 -2.27 -6.21 13.52
N LEU A 118 -2.85 -5.01 13.45
CA LEU A 118 -2.38 -3.92 12.60
C LEU A 118 -1.62 -2.92 13.46
N THR A 119 -0.33 -3.21 13.70
CA THR A 119 0.48 -2.51 14.72
C THR A 119 0.90 -1.09 14.33
N ASP A 120 0.88 -0.75 13.04
CA ASP A 120 1.13 0.59 12.50
C ASP A 120 -0.14 1.45 12.37
N ALA A 121 -1.28 0.91 12.83
CA ALA A 121 -2.55 1.61 12.83
C ALA A 121 -2.66 2.58 14.02
N LEU A 122 -3.16 3.78 13.74
CA LEU A 122 -3.63 4.72 14.74
C LEU A 122 -5.10 5.06 14.50
N VAL A 123 -5.79 5.43 15.57
CA VAL A 123 -7.22 5.78 15.55
C VAL A 123 -7.34 7.28 15.63
N GLN A 124 -8.00 7.90 14.66
CA GLN A 124 -8.38 9.31 14.70
C GLN A 124 -9.81 9.43 15.23
N ILE A 125 -10.05 10.39 16.13
CA ILE A 125 -11.27 10.48 16.92
C ILE A 125 -11.94 11.84 16.68
N ASN A 126 -13.19 11.83 16.22
CA ASN A 126 -14.06 12.97 15.86
C ASN A 126 -13.54 13.87 14.72
N ASN A 127 -12.23 14.07 14.66
CA ASN A 127 -11.51 14.82 13.63
C ASN A 127 -10.05 14.31 13.56
N ALA A 128 -9.27 14.87 12.63
CA ALA A 128 -7.90 14.42 12.39
C ALA A 128 -6.87 14.86 13.44
N ASN A 129 -7.24 15.70 14.41
CA ASN A 129 -6.29 16.29 15.38
C ASN A 129 -6.15 15.45 16.65
N ILE A 130 -7.15 14.62 16.95
CA ILE A 130 -7.08 13.67 18.07
C ILE A 130 -6.70 12.32 17.50
N GLU A 131 -5.47 11.90 17.79
CA GLU A 131 -4.94 10.59 17.40
C GLU A 131 -4.68 9.77 18.65
N TYR A 132 -5.04 8.49 18.59
CA TYR A 132 -4.77 7.48 19.60
C TYR A 132 -3.92 6.38 18.99
N TYR A 133 -2.85 5.99 19.69
CA TYR A 133 -1.91 4.94 19.33
C TYR A 133 -2.19 3.70 20.20
N PRO A 134 -2.95 2.70 19.70
CA PRO A 134 -3.42 1.59 20.53
C PRO A 134 -2.31 0.73 21.14
N LEU A 135 -1.19 0.57 20.43
CA LEU A 135 -0.07 -0.21 20.93
C LEU A 135 0.65 0.46 22.10
N GLY A 136 0.70 1.80 22.10
CA GLY A 136 1.36 2.59 23.14
C GLY A 136 0.43 3.09 24.23
N ASP A 137 -0.89 2.98 24.04
CA ASP A 137 -1.92 3.63 24.88
C ASP A 137 -1.68 5.14 25.02
N VAL A 138 -1.34 5.79 23.91
CA VAL A 138 -0.98 7.22 23.87
C VAL A 138 -2.01 8.00 23.05
N TYR A 139 -2.42 9.15 23.58
CA TYR A 139 -3.21 10.15 22.87
C TYR A 139 -2.34 11.35 22.53
N THR A 140 -2.54 11.94 21.35
CA THR A 140 -2.06 13.31 21.09
C THR A 140 -2.79 14.31 21.98
N SER A 141 -4.07 14.05 22.27
CA SER A 141 -4.93 14.81 23.18
C SER A 141 -6.07 13.92 23.65
N LYS A 142 -6.46 13.97 24.93
CA LYS A 142 -7.55 13.13 25.43
C LYS A 142 -8.91 13.60 24.88
N PRO A 143 -9.73 12.74 24.27
CA PRO A 143 -11.05 13.11 23.79
C PRO A 143 -12.03 13.30 24.95
N ILE A 144 -12.97 14.24 24.81
CA ILE A 144 -14.11 14.43 25.73
C ILE A 144 -15.22 13.42 25.40
N SER A 145 -15.46 13.18 24.11
CA SER A 145 -16.42 12.22 23.57
C SER A 145 -15.80 11.44 22.41
N VAL A 146 -16.39 10.31 22.06
CA VAL A 146 -16.06 9.55 20.84
C VAL A 146 -17.33 9.39 20.02
N ASP A 147 -17.54 10.31 19.08
CA ASP A 147 -18.72 10.36 18.21
C ASP A 147 -18.46 9.69 16.85
N SER A 148 -17.21 9.76 16.38
CA SER A 148 -16.78 9.09 15.16
C SER A 148 -15.31 8.72 15.22
N VAL A 149 -14.95 7.67 14.48
CA VAL A 149 -13.57 7.21 14.39
C VAL A 149 -13.20 6.85 12.97
N ARG A 150 -11.91 6.96 12.65
CA ARG A 150 -11.32 6.33 11.47
C ARG A 150 -9.92 5.83 11.81
N VAL A 151 -9.41 4.91 11.00
CA VAL A 151 -8.06 4.35 11.15
C VAL A 151 -7.15 4.96 10.10
N ARG A 152 -5.95 5.36 10.53
CA ARG A 152 -4.86 5.81 9.65
C ARG A 152 -3.64 4.90 9.86
N PHE A 153 -2.86 4.71 8.82
CA PHE A 153 -1.63 3.93 8.83
C PHE A 153 -0.44 4.81 8.44
N GLU A 154 0.76 4.41 8.85
CA GLU A 154 1.99 5.15 8.57
C GLU A 154 2.23 5.34 7.05
N LYS A 155 1.92 4.33 6.24
CA LYS A 155 2.06 4.41 4.77
C LYS A 155 0.97 5.23 4.06
N GLY A 156 0.16 5.95 4.83
CA GLY A 156 -0.86 6.88 4.33
C GLY A 156 -2.18 6.23 3.96
N PHE A 157 -2.38 4.96 4.31
CA PHE A 157 -3.71 4.35 4.22
C PHE A 157 -4.65 4.98 5.25
N VAL A 158 -5.91 5.17 4.87
CA VAL A 158 -6.93 5.78 5.72
C VAL A 158 -8.31 5.19 5.45
N SER A 159 -9.03 4.88 6.53
CA SER A 159 -10.41 4.43 6.44
C SER A 159 -11.39 5.61 6.28
N ASN A 160 -12.60 5.27 5.86
CA ASN A 160 -13.73 6.18 6.04
C ASN A 160 -13.99 6.44 7.53
N TRP A 161 -14.60 7.58 7.83
CA TRP A 161 -15.17 7.84 9.14
C TRP A 161 -16.36 6.92 9.40
N ALA A 162 -16.34 6.22 10.52
CA ALA A 162 -17.46 5.46 11.03
C ALA A 162 -18.02 6.16 12.27
N LYS A 163 -19.35 6.25 12.36
CA LYS A 163 -20.02 6.78 13.54
C LYS A 163 -19.95 5.75 14.67
N VAL A 164 -19.71 6.23 15.88
CA VAL A 164 -19.81 5.44 17.11
C VAL A 164 -21.25 5.58 17.61
N GLU A 165 -21.86 4.45 17.98
CA GLU A 165 -23.22 4.42 18.50
C GLU A 165 -23.28 5.11 19.86
N ASN A 166 -24.33 5.92 20.05
CA ASN A 166 -24.63 6.53 21.34
C ASN A 166 -25.24 5.48 22.28
N ARG A 167 -24.37 4.66 22.87
CA ARG A 167 -24.71 3.62 23.85
C ARG A 167 -23.60 3.52 24.89
N PRO A 168 -23.87 2.94 26.07
CA PRO A 168 -22.81 2.53 26.97
C PRO A 168 -21.91 1.47 26.33
N TYR A 169 -20.61 1.62 26.50
CA TYR A 169 -19.56 0.64 26.19
C TYR A 169 -18.36 0.92 27.09
N LYS A 170 -17.49 -0.08 27.26
CA LYS A 170 -16.23 0.05 28.01
C LYS A 170 -15.04 0.29 27.10
N ALA A 171 -15.01 -0.39 25.95
CA ALA A 171 -13.97 -0.25 24.96
C ALA A 171 -14.52 -0.46 23.54
N LEU A 172 -13.77 0.02 22.55
CA LEU A 172 -14.04 -0.17 21.13
C LEU A 172 -12.99 -1.08 20.52
N SER A 173 -13.43 -2.10 19.78
CA SER A 173 -12.56 -2.91 18.93
C SER A 173 -12.85 -2.56 17.47
N ILE A 174 -11.82 -2.04 16.79
CA ILE A 174 -11.93 -1.63 15.38
C ILE A 174 -11.28 -2.71 14.51
N ILE A 175 -12.04 -3.16 13.51
CA ILE A 175 -11.58 -4.11 12.50
C ILE A 175 -11.56 -3.39 11.15
N VAL A 176 -10.43 -3.42 10.46
CA VAL A 176 -10.28 -2.87 9.10
C VAL A 176 -10.61 -3.97 8.10
N LEU A 177 -11.58 -3.69 7.23
CA LEU A 177 -12.10 -4.65 6.27
C LEU A 177 -11.20 -4.70 5.03
N THR A 178 -10.09 -5.41 5.16
CA THR A 178 -9.10 -5.57 4.08
C THR A 178 -8.32 -6.87 4.24
N SER A 179 -8.05 -7.52 3.10
CA SER A 179 -7.09 -8.62 2.98
C SER A 179 -5.69 -8.13 2.58
N LEU A 180 -5.48 -6.81 2.53
CA LEU A 180 -4.23 -6.22 2.06
C LEU A 180 -3.19 -6.20 3.19
N ASP A 181 -1.98 -6.66 2.88
CA ASP A 181 -0.80 -6.34 3.71
C ASP A 181 -0.41 -4.88 3.49
N MET A 182 -1.06 -4.00 4.26
CA MET A 182 -0.87 -2.54 4.17
C MET A 182 0.55 -2.10 4.56
N LYS A 183 1.27 -2.90 5.34
CA LYS A 183 2.66 -2.61 5.70
C LYS A 183 3.55 -2.67 4.46
N ASN A 184 3.29 -3.61 3.55
CA ASN A 184 4.15 -3.83 2.39
C ASN A 184 3.54 -3.30 1.08
N PHE A 185 2.26 -2.92 1.04
CA PHE A 185 1.69 -2.39 -0.20
C PHE A 185 2.09 -0.93 -0.49
N VAL A 186 2.41 -0.66 -1.75
CA VAL A 186 2.57 0.70 -2.31
C VAL A 186 1.55 0.94 -3.42
N GLN A 187 0.92 2.10 -3.41
CA GLN A 187 0.00 2.52 -4.47
C GLN A 187 0.78 3.18 -5.61
N LEU A 188 0.69 2.62 -6.82
CA LEU A 188 1.34 3.10 -8.05
C LEU A 188 0.35 3.76 -9.02
N ASN A 189 -0.67 4.44 -8.49
CA ASN A 189 -1.64 5.14 -9.32
C ASN A 189 -0.93 6.22 -10.15
N GLN A 190 -1.23 6.22 -11.45
CA GLN A 190 -0.73 7.19 -12.43
C GLN A 190 0.79 7.18 -12.61
N TRP A 191 1.49 6.13 -12.15
CA TRP A 191 2.89 5.98 -12.52
C TRP A 191 2.97 5.72 -14.02
N LYS A 192 3.69 6.59 -14.71
CA LYS A 192 3.92 6.50 -16.15
C LYS A 192 5.36 6.09 -16.40
N PHE A 193 5.53 5.17 -17.34
CA PHE A 193 6.83 4.70 -17.77
C PHE A 193 6.96 4.85 -19.28
N LYS A 194 8.09 5.36 -19.75
CA LYS A 194 8.43 5.43 -21.16
C LYS A 194 9.23 4.18 -21.55
N LYS A 195 8.72 3.44 -22.52
CA LYS A 195 9.39 2.29 -23.13
C LYS A 195 10.34 2.75 -24.23
N MET A 196 11.60 2.32 -24.15
CA MET A 196 12.68 2.67 -25.08
C MET A 196 13.50 1.42 -25.40
N GLY A 197 13.07 0.65 -26.41
CA GLY A 197 13.64 -0.66 -26.70
C GLY A 197 13.45 -1.62 -25.52
N ASP A 198 14.56 -2.06 -24.94
CA ASP A 198 14.59 -2.91 -23.74
C ASP A 198 14.61 -2.13 -22.43
N LEU A 199 14.56 -0.79 -22.47
CA LEU A 199 14.49 0.05 -21.28
C LEU A 199 13.04 0.46 -20.97
N LEU A 200 12.75 0.56 -19.68
CA LEU A 200 11.53 1.14 -19.15
C LEU A 200 11.90 2.19 -18.09
N ALA A 201 11.82 3.45 -18.49
CA ALA A 201 12.21 4.59 -17.67
C ALA A 201 10.98 5.24 -17.03
N ARG A 202 11.05 5.56 -15.73
CA ARG A 202 9.96 6.25 -15.05
C ARG A 202 9.88 7.70 -15.53
N ILE A 203 8.69 8.14 -15.93
CA ILE A 203 8.42 9.55 -16.22
C ILE A 203 8.15 10.21 -14.86
N LYS A 204 9.03 11.14 -14.45
CA LYS A 204 8.77 12.02 -13.31
C LYS A 204 7.94 13.19 -13.82
N GLU A 205 6.77 13.41 -13.23
CA GLU A 205 5.97 14.63 -13.41
C GLU A 205 6.40 15.68 -12.40
#